data_AF-A0A357WVZ7-F1
#
_entry.id   AF-A0A357WVZ7-F1
#
_cell.length_a   1.000
_cell.length_b   1.000
_cell.length_c   1.000
_cell.angle_alpha   90.00
_cell.angle_beta   90.00
_cell.angle_gamma   90.00
#
_symmetry.space_group_name_H-M   'P 1'
#
loop_
_entity.id
_entity.type
_entity.pdbx_description
1 polymer ?
#
loop_
_entity_poly.entity_id
_entity_poly.type
_entity_poly.pdbx_seq_one_letter_code
_entity_poly.pdbx_strand_id
1 'polypeptide(L)'
;TIFDEHRISISEWIEYCMNLFRHVSISVDSWNNRNAFSTSRYWLQKVFLTLQGSQDGIVLSGDVWLDETYYSVISRDAVRHEDGKKLRGLSRNQLCIGVATDKRHTLFLVEGNGKPSQKKTFETFHSHIAPGSTLIHDKEQAHAKLIKVLALQSTVYASEELKGLPDRENPLEPVNRQHALMKHFLNAHAGFLRENLQGYLDLFSYVTNPPYDLAEKVDSLINLVFHNPKSLRYRDFYQAKSSDSEPWMQHYAIDDLNYFYPINKAVDHYKQVAERLLKTDSVSAYDKIAIKYHLSQYKYLNDDIEAMSYNTYELKKVLDYAQTAEHNDQFIFKEGVKKLYYLSHIDNAVQIFTISIPKGYRKDCKYPLFLIFSTFRNSFDAGLYSNYLDRPIIAADITGRGFTLGSYIGEAVIWDLIDHIKSVFSIDTDKIYATGVSNGAAAVWAQSEMYPDRFAGIFPVSGPVNSSLICNLKDLPVINVSSKTEELYAWAYKSVHEKLRSFPKYTGVLSEKMCHDDLTWIKCKTDFIELMLKEARELYPKEIEYKTFSNRHRKAYWIEIHSISFGRKVAKIKAEMTQEGFDVRCSNVSGFTISLSPTANQKYISIKINNGKKFAVHNYINNEI
;
A
#
# COMPACT_ATOMS: atom_id res chain seq x y z
N THR A 1 19.91 25.27 -16.60
CA THR A 1 18.65 25.27 -15.82
C THR A 1 18.57 24.02 -14.93
N ILE A 2 17.51 23.81 -14.15
CA ILE A 2 17.36 22.60 -13.32
C ILE A 2 17.44 21.29 -14.16
N PHE A 3 17.14 21.31 -15.45
CA PHE A 3 17.29 20.16 -16.37
C PHE A 3 18.63 20.09 -17.12
N ASP A 4 19.61 20.91 -16.77
CA ASP A 4 20.88 20.94 -17.51
C ASP A 4 21.72 19.67 -17.29
N GLU A 5 22.28 19.15 -18.39
CA GLU A 5 23.38 18.17 -18.45
C GLU A 5 23.20 16.75 -17.88
N HIS A 6 21.99 16.33 -17.46
CA HIS A 6 21.69 14.92 -17.20
C HIS A 6 20.42 14.52 -17.96
N ARG A 7 20.38 13.31 -18.52
CA ARG A 7 19.18 12.75 -19.19
C ARG A 7 18.06 12.52 -18.15
N ILE A 8 17.51 13.58 -17.59
CA ILE A 8 16.33 13.54 -16.72
C ILE A 8 15.14 13.53 -17.66
N SER A 9 14.45 12.40 -17.75
CA SER A 9 13.18 12.38 -18.46
C SER A 9 12.18 13.27 -17.71
N ILE A 10 11.61 14.25 -18.41
CA ILE A 10 10.59 15.13 -17.83
C ILE A 10 9.39 14.29 -17.36
N SER A 11 9.03 13.21 -18.07
CA SER A 11 7.94 12.33 -17.67
C SER A 11 8.22 11.59 -16.37
N GLU A 12 9.44 11.06 -16.19
CA GLU A 12 9.85 10.37 -14.95
C GLU A 12 9.94 11.36 -13.78
N TRP A 13 10.38 12.60 -14.05
CA TRP A 13 10.44 13.62 -13.02
C TRP A 13 9.05 14.12 -12.62
N ILE A 14 8.10 14.16 -13.55
CA ILE A 14 6.68 14.42 -13.27
C ILE A 14 6.11 13.32 -12.35
N GLU A 15 6.35 12.04 -12.66
CA GLU A 15 5.91 10.91 -11.82
C GLU A 15 6.54 10.96 -10.42
N TYR A 16 7.82 11.32 -10.33
CA TYR A 16 8.52 11.58 -9.08
C TYR A 16 7.87 12.72 -8.28
N CYS A 17 7.63 13.89 -8.88
CA CYS A 17 6.96 15.00 -8.21
C CYS A 17 5.54 14.61 -7.74
N MET A 18 4.79 13.86 -8.54
CA MET A 18 3.45 13.36 -8.16
C MET A 18 3.48 12.49 -6.91
N ASN A 19 4.49 11.62 -6.76
CA ASN A 19 4.66 10.78 -5.58
C ASN A 19 5.05 11.61 -4.35
N LEU A 20 6.02 12.53 -4.50
CA LEU A 20 6.40 13.45 -3.42
C LEU A 20 5.22 14.28 -2.91
N PHE A 21 4.37 14.78 -3.82
CA PHE A 21 3.20 15.58 -3.47
C PHE A 21 2.10 14.77 -2.77
N ARG A 22 2.13 13.44 -2.90
CA ARG A 22 1.29 12.51 -2.14
C ARG A 22 1.94 12.05 -0.83
N HIS A 23 3.01 12.74 -0.41
CA HIS A 23 3.79 12.41 0.80
C HIS A 23 4.42 11.02 0.78
N VAL A 24 4.62 10.43 -0.40
CA VAL A 24 5.40 9.20 -0.55
C VAL A 24 6.84 9.50 -0.14
N SER A 25 7.43 8.65 0.71
CA SER A 25 8.81 8.84 1.14
C SER A 25 9.77 8.73 -0.04
N ILE A 26 10.88 9.48 -0.01
CA ILE A 26 11.91 9.44 -1.06
C ILE A 26 12.37 8.00 -1.36
N SER A 27 12.47 7.15 -0.34
CA SER A 27 12.86 5.74 -0.49
C SER A 27 11.83 4.95 -1.28
N VAL A 28 10.53 5.11 -0.96
CA VAL A 28 9.44 4.44 -1.68
C VAL A 28 9.29 5.02 -3.10
N ASP A 29 9.49 6.33 -3.26
CA ASP A 29 9.43 6.99 -4.55
C ASP A 29 10.58 6.57 -5.48
N SER A 30 11.78 6.37 -4.92
CA SER A 30 12.92 5.76 -5.61
C SER A 30 12.57 4.38 -6.16
N TRP A 31 11.84 3.57 -5.39
CA TRP A 31 11.36 2.25 -5.84
C TRP A 31 10.27 2.36 -6.90
N ASN A 32 9.32 3.28 -6.74
CA ASN A 32 8.23 3.50 -7.69
C ASN A 32 8.75 3.92 -9.07
N ASN A 33 9.69 4.87 -9.10
CA ASN A 33 10.31 5.39 -10.31
C ASN A 33 11.48 4.53 -10.83
N ARG A 34 11.82 3.42 -10.14
CA ARG A 34 12.93 2.51 -10.49
C ARG A 34 14.28 3.23 -10.62
N ASN A 35 14.47 4.28 -9.81
CA ASN A 35 15.69 5.07 -9.77
C ASN A 35 16.58 4.65 -8.59
N ALA A 36 17.88 4.87 -8.71
CA ALA A 36 18.78 4.79 -7.56
C ALA A 36 18.41 5.86 -6.53
N PHE A 37 18.55 5.55 -5.23
CA PHE A 37 18.23 6.50 -4.16
C PHE A 37 19.07 7.79 -4.26
N SER A 38 20.30 7.70 -4.76
CA SER A 38 21.14 8.85 -5.10
C SER A 38 20.46 9.76 -6.13
N THR A 39 19.93 9.20 -7.21
CA THR A 39 19.16 9.94 -8.22
C THR A 39 17.94 10.61 -7.61
N SER A 40 17.15 9.91 -6.80
CA SER A 40 15.99 10.50 -6.11
C SER A 40 16.38 11.60 -5.13
N ARG A 41 17.50 11.48 -4.42
CA ARG A 41 18.04 12.56 -3.56
C ARG A 41 18.50 13.77 -4.37
N TYR A 42 19.14 13.54 -5.51
CA TYR A 42 19.56 14.60 -6.42
C TYR A 42 18.35 15.33 -7.03
N TRP A 43 17.31 14.58 -7.41
CA TRP A 43 16.05 15.13 -7.89
C TRP A 43 15.30 15.90 -6.82
N LEU A 44 15.27 15.40 -5.58
CA LEU A 44 14.72 16.14 -4.45
C LEU A 44 15.44 17.48 -4.24
N GLN A 45 16.78 17.48 -4.28
CA GLN A 45 17.54 18.71 -4.12
C GLN A 45 17.22 19.72 -5.24
N LYS A 46 16.98 19.23 -6.46
CA LYS A 46 16.50 20.06 -7.57
C LYS A 46 15.11 20.62 -7.32
N VAL A 47 14.19 19.84 -6.74
CA VAL A 47 12.88 20.33 -6.29
C VAL A 47 13.05 21.41 -5.21
N PHE A 48 13.90 21.19 -4.21
CA PHE A 48 14.18 22.20 -3.18
C PHE A 48 14.74 23.50 -3.76
N LEU A 49 15.69 23.42 -4.70
CA LEU A 49 16.22 24.61 -5.37
C LEU A 49 15.15 25.34 -6.21
N THR A 50 14.21 24.58 -6.77
CA THR A 50 13.08 25.11 -7.56
C THR A 50 12.11 25.86 -6.66
N LEU A 51 11.81 25.29 -5.49
CA LEU A 51 10.86 25.83 -4.50
C LEU A 51 11.49 26.81 -3.51
N GLN A 52 12.80 27.00 -3.52
CA GLN A 52 13.46 27.94 -2.63
C GLN A 52 12.91 29.36 -2.83
N GLY A 53 12.31 29.92 -1.78
CA GLY A 53 11.64 31.24 -1.81
C GLY A 53 10.20 31.20 -2.33
N SER A 54 9.61 30.01 -2.53
CA SER A 54 8.20 29.90 -2.98
C SER A 54 7.21 30.41 -1.93
N GLN A 55 7.63 30.47 -0.67
CA GLN A 55 6.82 30.99 0.43
C GLN A 55 6.88 32.52 0.53
N ASP A 56 7.88 33.18 -0.06
CA ASP A 56 8.17 34.63 0.08
C ASP A 56 6.98 35.52 -0.34
N GLY A 57 6.19 35.07 -1.32
CA GLY A 57 5.03 35.79 -1.84
C GLY A 57 3.71 35.56 -1.08
N ILE A 58 3.69 34.70 -0.06
CA ILE A 58 2.47 34.38 0.68
C ILE A 58 2.25 35.43 1.77
N VAL A 59 1.12 36.14 1.71
CA VAL A 59 0.70 37.10 2.74
C VAL A 59 -0.63 36.63 3.33
N LEU A 60 -0.60 36.23 4.61
CA LEU A 60 -1.75 35.82 5.40
C LEU A 60 -2.54 37.05 5.85
N SER A 61 -3.87 36.94 5.90
CA SER A 61 -4.74 38.05 6.28
C SER A 61 -6.02 37.59 6.98
N GLY A 62 -6.69 38.51 7.68
CA GLY A 62 -7.89 38.19 8.46
C GLY A 62 -7.49 37.54 9.78
N ASP A 63 -7.96 36.32 10.04
CA ASP A 63 -7.55 35.55 11.21
C ASP A 63 -6.31 34.71 10.86
N VAL A 64 -5.22 34.92 11.59
CA VAL A 64 -3.94 34.24 11.39
C VAL A 64 -3.55 33.51 12.66
N TRP A 65 -3.47 32.19 12.57
CA TRP A 65 -2.97 31.34 13.65
C TRP A 65 -1.47 31.20 13.51
N LEU A 66 -0.70 31.58 14.53
CA LEU A 66 0.75 31.46 14.57
C LEU A 66 1.16 30.73 15.84
N ASP A 67 1.91 29.65 15.68
CA ASP A 67 2.51 28.90 16.77
C ASP A 67 3.78 28.18 16.28
N GLU A 68 4.73 28.00 17.19
CA GLU A 68 5.98 27.32 16.89
C GLU A 68 5.96 25.85 17.26
N THR A 69 6.64 25.05 16.44
CA THR A 69 6.89 23.65 16.73
C THR A 69 8.37 23.35 16.63
N TYR A 70 8.77 22.22 17.20
CA TYR A 70 10.18 21.89 17.35
C TYR A 70 10.51 20.55 16.74
N TYR A 71 11.69 20.51 16.11
CA TYR A 71 12.29 19.29 15.59
C TYR A 71 13.70 19.12 16.16
N SER A 72 14.03 17.93 16.66
CA SER A 72 15.33 17.73 17.29
C SER A 72 16.48 17.74 16.27
N VAL A 73 17.60 18.36 16.64
CA VAL A 73 18.87 18.19 15.92
C VAL A 73 19.28 16.72 15.93
N ILE A 74 20.13 16.31 14.99
CA ILE A 74 20.64 14.94 14.95
C ILE A 74 21.45 14.68 16.22
N SER A 75 21.32 13.47 16.79
CA SER A 75 21.89 13.14 18.12
C SER A 75 23.40 13.42 18.24
N ARG A 76 24.14 13.34 17.13
CA ARG A 76 25.57 13.65 17.05
C ARG A 76 25.89 15.15 17.15
N ASP A 77 25.01 15.99 16.63
CA ASP A 77 25.14 17.46 16.63
C ASP A 77 24.54 18.07 17.91
N ALA A 78 23.99 17.23 18.80
CA ALA A 78 23.36 17.65 20.03
C ALA A 78 24.41 18.10 21.05
N VAL A 79 24.28 19.34 21.52
CA VAL A 79 25.11 19.90 22.60
C VAL A 79 24.78 19.20 23.91
N ARG A 80 25.83 18.82 24.65
CA ARG A 80 25.76 18.13 25.93
C ARG A 80 26.41 18.96 27.02
N HIS A 81 25.96 18.76 28.26
CA HIS A 81 26.68 19.23 29.44
C HIS A 81 27.98 18.44 29.61
N GLU A 82 28.89 18.93 30.48
CA GLU A 82 30.15 18.24 30.82
C GLU A 82 29.91 16.83 31.37
N ASP A 83 28.75 16.57 31.98
CA ASP A 83 28.33 15.25 32.49
C ASP A 83 27.78 14.31 31.40
N GLY A 84 27.83 14.70 30.12
CA GLY A 84 27.37 13.92 28.97
C GLY A 84 25.87 13.96 28.70
N LYS A 85 25.05 14.58 29.57
CA LYS A 85 23.59 14.68 29.39
C LYS A 85 23.22 15.76 28.38
N LYS A 86 22.13 15.53 27.65
CA LYS A 86 21.57 16.51 26.70
C LYS A 86 20.92 17.68 27.45
N LEU A 87 21.03 18.87 26.88
CA LEU A 87 20.28 20.05 27.34
C LEU A 87 18.77 19.75 27.30
N ARG A 88 18.06 20.08 28.40
CA ARG A 88 16.61 19.86 28.53
C ARG A 88 15.82 21.04 27.94
N GLY A 89 14.54 20.80 27.63
CA GLY A 89 13.60 21.83 27.14
C GLY A 89 13.91 22.37 25.74
N LEU A 90 13.39 23.56 25.44
CA LEU A 90 13.56 24.30 24.18
C LEU A 90 14.96 24.93 24.05
N SER A 91 15.99 24.10 24.22
CA SER A 91 17.40 24.47 24.13
C SER A 91 17.88 24.53 22.69
N ARG A 92 19.16 24.88 22.49
CA ARG A 92 19.84 24.85 21.17
C ARG A 92 19.81 23.51 20.43
N ASN A 93 19.41 22.43 21.11
CA ASN A 93 19.20 21.10 20.50
C ASN A 93 17.84 20.95 19.81
N GLN A 94 16.97 21.97 19.84
CA GLN A 94 15.71 21.99 19.13
C GLN A 94 15.78 23.01 17.99
N LEU A 95 15.37 22.61 16.79
CA LEU A 95 15.15 23.49 15.66
C LEU A 95 13.71 24.01 15.77
N CYS A 96 13.56 25.32 15.90
CA CYS A 96 12.29 26.01 15.95
C CYS A 96 11.77 26.22 14.53
N ILE A 97 10.53 25.81 14.31
CA ILE A 97 9.79 25.97 13.07
C ILE A 97 8.55 26.81 13.41
N GLY A 98 8.51 28.04 12.93
CA GLY A 98 7.32 28.88 13.00
C GLY A 98 6.33 28.44 11.94
N VAL A 99 5.07 28.24 12.34
CA VAL A 99 3.99 27.86 11.42
C VAL A 99 2.86 28.87 11.55
N ALA A 100 2.48 29.48 10.42
CA ALA A 100 1.37 30.43 10.37
C ALA A 100 0.33 30.02 9.33
N THR A 101 -0.96 30.15 9.63
CA THR A 101 -2.03 29.81 8.67
C THR A 101 -3.21 30.76 8.78
N ASP A 102 -3.82 31.10 7.64
CA ASP A 102 -5.15 31.74 7.56
C ASP A 102 -6.24 30.73 7.13
N LYS A 103 -5.92 29.43 7.21
CA LYS A 103 -6.69 28.27 6.71
C LYS A 103 -6.73 28.13 5.19
N ARG A 104 -6.40 29.16 4.43
CA ARG A 104 -6.29 29.09 2.97
C ARG A 104 -4.84 28.87 2.53
N HIS A 105 -3.92 29.60 3.14
CA HIS A 105 -2.48 29.45 2.97
C HIS A 105 -1.82 29.17 4.32
N THR A 106 -0.71 28.45 4.28
CA THR A 106 0.08 28.05 5.44
C THR A 106 1.56 28.23 5.14
N LEU A 107 2.29 28.83 6.07
CA LEU A 107 3.73 29.06 6.04
C LEU A 107 4.43 28.11 7.02
N PHE A 108 5.60 27.64 6.63
CA PHE A 108 6.48 26.80 7.45
C PHE A 108 7.91 27.31 7.33
N LEU A 109 8.40 28.00 8.36
CA LEU A 109 9.67 28.73 8.31
C LEU A 109 10.57 28.39 9.51
N VAL A 110 11.85 28.15 9.26
CA VAL A 110 12.83 27.89 10.33
C VAL A 110 13.20 29.20 11.04
N GLU A 111 12.98 29.29 12.36
CA GLU A 111 13.34 30.44 13.20
C GLU A 111 14.71 30.27 13.91
N GLY A 112 15.40 29.17 13.60
CA GLY A 112 16.71 28.80 14.12
C GLY A 112 16.60 27.84 15.31
N ASN A 113 17.53 27.92 16.26
CA ASN A 113 17.63 26.95 17.35
C ASN A 113 17.12 27.49 18.68
N GLY A 114 16.49 26.60 19.46
CA GLY A 114 15.91 26.88 20.77
C GLY A 114 14.67 27.76 20.69
N LYS A 115 14.30 28.34 21.82
CA LYS A 115 13.15 29.24 21.90
C LYS A 115 13.31 30.45 20.96
N PRO A 116 12.26 30.85 20.20
CA PRO A 116 12.32 32.00 19.31
C PRO A 116 12.46 33.31 20.11
N SER A 117 12.87 34.37 19.41
CA SER A 117 13.03 35.71 19.99
C SER A 117 12.20 36.71 19.20
N GLN A 118 11.75 37.78 19.84
CA GLN A 118 10.98 38.84 19.17
C GLN A 118 11.62 39.38 17.90
N LYS A 119 12.96 39.44 17.85
CA LYS A 119 13.68 39.86 16.65
C LYS A 119 13.50 38.85 15.52
N LYS A 120 13.76 37.56 15.81
CA LYS A 120 13.70 36.47 14.83
C LYS A 120 12.28 36.28 14.29
N THR A 121 11.28 36.17 15.16
CA THR A 121 9.90 35.96 14.72
C THR A 121 9.39 37.15 13.90
N PHE A 122 9.78 38.37 14.27
CA PHE A 122 9.52 39.55 13.44
C PHE A 122 10.18 39.45 12.07
N GLU A 123 11.49 39.17 12.01
CA GLU A 123 12.22 39.01 10.74
C GLU A 123 11.58 37.93 9.86
N THR A 124 11.16 36.81 10.46
CA THR A 124 10.52 35.67 9.78
C THR A 124 9.14 35.99 9.23
N PHE A 125 8.28 36.73 9.96
CA PHE A 125 6.86 36.87 9.60
C PHE A 125 6.40 38.27 9.20
N HIS A 126 7.21 39.34 9.34
CA HIS A 126 6.74 40.70 9.12
C HIS A 126 6.23 40.97 7.70
N SER A 127 6.81 40.34 6.69
CA SER A 127 6.40 40.44 5.28
C SER A 127 5.25 39.49 4.91
N HIS A 128 4.85 38.61 5.83
CA HIS A 128 3.95 37.49 5.58
C HIS A 128 2.58 37.63 6.25
N ILE A 129 2.37 38.66 7.05
CA ILE A 129 1.10 38.93 7.72
C ILE A 129 0.67 40.34 7.34
N ALA A 130 -0.53 40.47 6.78
CA ALA A 130 -1.09 41.76 6.41
C ALA A 130 -1.30 42.63 7.67
N PRO A 131 -0.88 43.92 7.66
CA PRO A 131 -1.13 44.84 8.77
C PRO A 131 -2.61 44.91 9.14
N GLY A 132 -2.91 45.02 10.44
CA GLY A 132 -4.28 45.07 10.96
C GLY A 132 -5.01 43.72 11.07
N SER A 133 -4.38 42.60 10.69
CA SER A 133 -4.95 41.25 10.86
C SER A 133 -5.06 40.85 12.35
N THR A 134 -5.85 39.81 12.63
CA THR A 134 -5.99 39.20 13.95
C THR A 134 -5.02 38.04 14.11
N LEU A 135 -4.04 38.17 15.01
CA LEU A 135 -3.12 37.11 15.38
C LEU A 135 -3.68 36.28 16.53
N ILE A 136 -3.79 34.97 16.33
CA ILE A 136 -4.28 34.00 17.30
C ILE A 136 -3.10 33.10 17.70
N HIS A 137 -2.69 33.12 18.99
CA HIS A 137 -1.45 32.45 19.46
C HIS A 137 -1.48 32.06 20.95
N ASP A 138 -0.46 31.32 21.40
CA ASP A 138 -0.37 30.63 22.71
C ASP A 138 0.28 31.46 23.85
N LYS A 139 0.27 32.79 23.76
CA LYS A 139 0.95 33.74 24.69
C LYS A 139 2.48 33.74 24.58
N GLU A 140 3.04 33.18 23.51
CA GLU A 140 4.47 33.31 23.23
C GLU A 140 4.91 34.79 23.16
N GLN A 141 5.98 35.10 23.89
CA GLN A 141 6.50 36.46 24.03
C GLN A 141 7.25 36.93 22.79
N ALA A 142 7.68 36.00 21.94
CA ALA A 142 8.32 36.31 20.66
C ALA A 142 7.37 37.06 19.69
N HIS A 143 6.05 36.90 19.82
CA HIS A 143 5.07 37.56 18.95
C HIS A 143 4.92 39.08 19.19
N ALA A 144 5.34 39.59 20.35
CA ALA A 144 5.03 40.95 20.79
C ALA A 144 5.49 42.06 19.82
N LYS A 145 6.71 41.92 19.26
CA LYS A 145 7.24 42.89 18.28
C LYS A 145 6.45 42.88 16.97
N LEU A 146 6.07 41.69 16.50
CA LEU A 146 5.28 41.49 15.29
C LEU A 146 3.91 42.14 15.42
N ILE A 147 3.21 41.87 16.53
CA ILE A 147 1.91 42.46 16.86
C ILE A 147 1.99 43.99 16.86
N LYS A 148 3.00 44.55 17.55
CA LYS A 148 3.16 46.00 17.67
C LYS A 148 3.43 46.69 16.34
N VAL A 149 4.35 46.17 15.54
CA VAL A 149 4.82 46.85 14.32
C VAL A 149 3.81 46.76 13.18
N LEU A 150 3.10 45.62 13.05
CA LEU A 150 2.06 45.43 12.03
C LEU A 150 0.67 45.88 12.49
N ALA A 151 0.55 46.47 13.69
CA ALA A 151 -0.71 46.88 14.29
C ALA A 151 -1.76 45.75 14.31
N LEU A 152 -1.35 44.53 14.68
CA LEU A 152 -2.23 43.36 14.71
C LEU A 152 -3.17 43.42 15.91
N GLN A 153 -4.37 42.88 15.74
CA GLN A 153 -5.23 42.51 16.87
C GLN A 153 -4.71 41.20 17.46
N SER A 154 -4.64 41.06 18.79
CA SER A 154 -4.06 39.87 19.43
C SER A 154 -5.10 39.13 20.25
N THR A 155 -5.41 37.90 19.85
CA THR A 155 -6.21 36.94 20.61
C THR A 155 -5.26 35.90 21.20
N VAL A 156 -5.27 35.78 22.53
CA VAL A 156 -4.25 35.01 23.26
C VAL A 156 -4.93 33.92 24.07
N TYR A 157 -4.38 32.71 24.01
CA TYR A 157 -4.81 31.58 24.82
C TYR A 157 -3.64 31.02 25.62
N ALA A 158 -3.79 30.81 26.92
CA ALA A 158 -2.71 30.25 27.73
C ALA A 158 -2.61 28.72 27.54
N SER A 159 -1.41 28.17 27.43
CA SER A 159 -1.23 26.72 27.22
C SER A 159 -1.89 25.86 28.31
N GLU A 160 -2.01 26.38 29.54
CA GLU A 160 -2.73 25.73 30.64
C GLU A 160 -4.23 25.61 30.40
N GLU A 161 -4.83 26.61 29.74
CA GLU A 161 -6.27 26.65 29.41
C GLU A 161 -6.60 25.71 28.23
N LEU A 162 -5.62 25.48 27.36
CA LEU A 162 -5.74 24.60 26.19
C LEU A 162 -5.53 23.12 26.54
N LYS A 163 -4.92 22.82 27.69
CA LYS A 163 -4.51 21.47 28.06
C LYS A 163 -5.71 20.58 28.36
N GLY A 164 -5.90 19.54 27.54
CA GLY A 164 -6.96 18.55 27.72
C GLY A 164 -8.29 18.93 27.07
N LEU A 165 -8.36 20.06 26.35
CA LEU A 165 -9.49 20.35 25.47
C LEU A 165 -9.53 19.37 24.31
N PRO A 166 -10.72 18.92 23.86
CA PRO A 166 -10.87 18.21 22.59
C PRO A 166 -10.39 19.09 21.43
N ASP A 167 -9.76 18.51 20.40
CA ASP A 167 -9.22 19.25 19.24
C ASP A 167 -10.24 20.22 18.59
N ARG A 168 -11.52 19.84 18.55
CA ARG A 168 -12.59 20.70 17.98
C ARG A 168 -12.86 21.97 18.77
N GLU A 169 -12.54 21.97 20.05
CA GLU A 169 -12.73 23.08 20.98
C GLU A 169 -11.43 23.87 21.20
N ASN A 170 -10.30 23.38 20.69
CA ASN A 170 -9.02 24.04 20.79
C ASN A 170 -8.93 25.19 19.77
N PRO A 171 -8.88 26.46 20.20
CA PRO A 171 -8.80 27.60 19.29
C PRO A 171 -7.51 27.65 18.46
N LEU A 172 -6.44 26.95 18.87
CA LEU A 172 -5.19 26.80 18.10
C LEU A 172 -5.17 25.57 17.17
N GLU A 173 -6.27 24.81 17.10
CA GLU A 173 -6.35 23.63 16.24
C GLU A 173 -5.94 23.87 14.78
N PRO A 174 -6.26 25.02 14.13
CA PRO A 174 -5.82 25.27 12.76
C PRO A 174 -4.31 25.18 12.55
N VAL A 175 -3.49 25.68 13.49
CA VAL A 175 -2.02 25.59 13.40
C VAL A 175 -1.49 24.27 13.97
N ASN A 176 -2.09 23.73 15.03
CA ASN A 176 -1.71 22.45 15.61
C ASN A 176 -1.88 21.29 14.63
N ARG A 177 -2.96 21.31 13.83
CA ARG A 177 -3.18 20.34 12.76
C ARG A 177 -2.06 20.42 11.72
N GLN A 178 -1.59 21.61 11.37
CA GLN A 178 -0.48 21.79 10.43
C GLN A 178 0.84 21.28 11.03
N HIS A 179 1.09 21.50 12.33
CA HIS A 179 2.24 20.91 13.03
C HIS A 179 2.21 19.38 12.94
N ALA A 180 1.05 18.76 13.19
CA ALA A 180 0.90 17.31 13.17
C ALA A 180 1.19 16.73 11.78
N LEU A 181 0.55 17.29 10.74
CA LEU A 181 0.75 16.85 9.36
C LEU A 181 2.20 17.06 8.89
N MET A 182 2.78 18.22 9.19
CA MET A 182 4.18 18.51 8.88
C MET A 182 5.13 17.54 9.59
N LYS A 183 4.91 17.23 10.88
CA LYS A 183 5.74 16.25 11.59
C LYS A 183 5.60 14.86 11.02
N HIS A 184 4.40 14.43 10.63
CA HIS A 184 4.21 13.16 9.93
C HIS A 184 4.98 13.11 8.61
N PHE A 185 4.90 14.18 7.82
CA PHE A 185 5.67 14.31 6.59
C PHE A 185 7.19 14.27 6.82
N LEU A 186 7.72 15.02 7.79
CA LEU A 186 9.15 14.99 8.12
C LEU A 186 9.61 13.62 8.65
N ASN A 187 8.78 12.95 9.45
CA ASN A 187 9.09 11.64 10.02
C ASN A 187 9.04 10.52 8.98
N ALA A 188 8.21 10.63 7.95
CA ALA A 188 8.24 9.73 6.79
C ALA A 188 9.57 9.80 6.01
N HIS A 189 10.35 10.87 6.23
CA HIS A 189 11.68 11.10 5.67
C HIS A 189 12.78 10.99 6.73
N ALA A 190 12.66 10.06 7.69
CA ALA A 190 13.59 9.88 8.78
C ALA A 190 15.07 9.84 8.32
N GLY A 191 15.95 10.55 9.02
CA GLY A 191 17.38 10.61 8.70
C GLY A 191 17.83 11.70 7.72
N PHE A 192 16.94 12.60 7.28
CA PHE A 192 17.33 13.73 6.43
C PHE A 192 18.30 14.71 7.11
N LEU A 193 19.19 15.33 6.31
CA LEU A 193 20.13 16.34 6.79
C LEU A 193 19.38 17.60 7.24
N ARG A 194 19.64 18.06 8.47
CA ARG A 194 18.93 19.21 9.05
C ARG A 194 19.20 20.52 8.30
N GLU A 195 20.30 20.61 7.57
CA GLU A 195 20.59 21.73 6.65
C GLU A 195 19.52 21.89 5.55
N ASN A 196 18.85 20.79 5.18
CA ASN A 196 17.79 20.79 4.17
C ASN A 196 16.39 21.01 4.76
N LEU A 197 16.27 21.25 6.08
CA LEU A 197 14.96 21.37 6.74
C LEU A 197 14.05 22.38 6.04
N GLN A 198 14.56 23.58 5.72
CA GLN A 198 13.76 24.58 5.02
C GLN A 198 13.29 24.09 3.65
N GLY A 199 14.10 23.33 2.90
CA GLY A 199 13.67 22.75 1.62
C GLY A 199 12.51 21.76 1.76
N TYR A 200 12.50 20.94 2.82
CA TYR A 200 11.35 20.09 3.13
C TYR A 200 10.12 20.90 3.52
N LEU A 201 10.30 22.00 4.25
CA LEU A 201 9.20 22.89 4.62
C LEU A 201 8.64 23.65 3.41
N ASP A 202 9.49 24.08 2.48
CA ASP A 202 9.09 24.71 1.23
C ASP A 202 8.29 23.72 0.36
N LEU A 203 8.75 22.47 0.26
CA LEU A 203 8.01 21.39 -0.41
C LEU A 203 6.66 21.14 0.25
N PHE A 204 6.63 21.01 1.58
CA PHE A 204 5.39 20.77 2.31
C PHE A 204 4.41 21.94 2.15
N SER A 205 4.88 23.17 2.29
CA SER A 205 4.12 24.40 2.05
C SER A 205 3.55 24.45 0.63
N TYR A 206 4.36 24.14 -0.37
CA TYR A 206 3.93 24.08 -1.77
C TYR A 206 2.81 23.07 -1.99
N VAL A 207 2.88 21.90 -1.35
CA VAL A 207 1.86 20.84 -1.45
C VAL A 207 0.58 21.23 -0.69
N THR A 208 0.69 21.83 0.48
CA THR A 208 -0.44 22.17 1.35
C THR A 208 -1.24 23.40 0.87
N ASN A 209 -0.62 24.31 0.13
CA ASN A 209 -1.27 25.54 -0.35
C ASN A 209 -1.96 25.36 -1.72
N PRO A 210 -2.96 26.19 -2.08
CA PRO A 210 -3.55 26.19 -3.42
C PRO A 210 -2.51 26.39 -4.54
N PRO A 211 -2.74 25.84 -5.76
CA PRO A 211 -3.87 25.00 -6.17
C PRO A 211 -3.82 23.60 -5.54
N TYR A 212 -4.96 22.99 -5.27
CA TYR A 212 -5.02 21.64 -4.65
C TYR A 212 -5.00 20.49 -5.66
N ASP A 213 -5.28 20.77 -6.93
CA ASP A 213 -5.17 19.77 -7.98
C ASP A 213 -3.69 19.41 -8.21
N LEU A 214 -3.40 18.11 -8.18
CA LEU A 214 -2.03 17.60 -8.28
C LEU A 214 -1.43 17.85 -9.67
N ALA A 215 -2.22 17.78 -10.74
CA ALA A 215 -1.72 18.02 -12.09
C ALA A 215 -1.40 19.51 -12.28
N GLU A 216 -2.24 20.41 -11.77
CA GLU A 216 -1.96 21.86 -11.75
C GLU A 216 -0.69 22.20 -10.96
N LYS A 217 -0.47 21.54 -9.80
CA LYS A 217 0.78 21.70 -9.04
C LYS A 217 2.00 21.24 -9.83
N VAL A 218 1.94 20.07 -10.46
CA VAL A 218 3.09 19.59 -11.23
C VAL A 218 3.36 20.50 -12.42
N ASP A 219 2.32 20.93 -13.15
CA ASP A 219 2.48 21.87 -14.26
C ASP A 219 3.10 23.19 -13.79
N SER A 220 2.63 23.74 -12.67
CA SER A 220 3.20 24.95 -12.05
C SER A 220 4.68 24.77 -11.67
N LEU A 221 5.04 23.64 -11.04
CA LEU A 221 6.44 23.33 -10.69
C LEU A 221 7.33 23.22 -11.94
N ILE A 222 6.86 22.55 -12.99
CA ILE A 222 7.58 22.38 -14.25
C ILE A 222 7.79 23.73 -14.93
N ASN A 223 6.76 24.58 -14.96
CA ASN A 223 6.89 25.94 -15.45
C ASN A 223 7.90 26.74 -14.63
N LEU A 224 7.86 26.64 -13.30
CA LEU A 224 8.85 27.26 -12.40
C LEU A 224 10.28 26.83 -12.74
N VAL A 225 10.50 25.55 -13.02
CA VAL A 225 11.81 25.03 -13.45
C VAL A 225 12.34 25.70 -14.70
N PHE A 226 11.50 25.89 -15.72
CA PHE A 226 11.93 26.51 -16.98
C PHE A 226 12.28 28.00 -16.82
N HIS A 227 11.69 28.68 -15.85
CA HIS A 227 11.96 30.09 -15.56
C HIS A 227 13.03 30.28 -14.47
N ASN A 228 13.45 29.21 -13.79
CA ASN A 228 14.44 29.28 -12.72
C ASN A 228 15.87 29.21 -13.31
N PRO A 229 16.70 30.26 -13.14
CA PRO A 229 18.05 30.29 -13.68
C PRO A 229 19.02 29.37 -12.92
N LYS A 230 18.64 28.86 -11.74
CA LYS A 230 19.49 27.99 -10.92
C LYS A 230 19.78 26.67 -11.63
N SER A 231 20.99 26.17 -11.43
CA SER A 231 21.44 24.87 -11.93
C SER A 231 22.13 24.11 -10.82
N LEU A 232 21.95 22.78 -10.81
CA LEU A 232 22.67 21.89 -9.92
C LEU A 232 23.22 20.73 -10.76
N ARG A 233 24.53 20.72 -11.01
CA ARG A 233 25.17 19.62 -11.74
C ARG A 233 25.31 18.42 -10.83
N TYR A 234 25.17 17.23 -11.41
CA TYR A 234 25.29 15.96 -10.67
C TYR A 234 26.67 15.85 -10.00
N ARG A 235 27.73 16.22 -10.73
CA ARG A 235 29.10 16.23 -10.20
C ARG A 235 29.24 17.20 -9.04
N ASP A 236 28.76 18.44 -9.14
CA ASP A 236 28.90 19.43 -8.07
C ASP A 236 28.19 18.99 -6.78
N PHE A 237 26.99 18.40 -6.90
CA PHE A 237 26.23 17.89 -5.77
C PHE A 237 26.98 16.76 -5.01
N TYR A 238 27.76 15.94 -5.71
CA TYR A 238 28.50 14.83 -5.12
C TYR A 238 30.02 15.09 -4.92
N GLN A 239 30.62 16.07 -5.60
CA GLN A 239 32.05 16.44 -5.50
C GLN A 239 32.35 17.48 -4.43
N ALA A 240 31.38 18.34 -4.08
CA ALA A 240 31.55 19.36 -3.04
C ALA A 240 31.79 18.79 -1.61
N LYS A 241 31.91 17.45 -1.48
CA LYS A 241 32.18 16.71 -0.24
C LYS A 241 33.49 15.89 -0.31
N SER A 242 34.45 16.31 -1.15
CA SER A 242 35.72 15.56 -1.36
C SER A 242 37.00 16.21 -0.83
N SER A 243 36.97 17.42 -0.25
CA SER A 243 38.17 18.07 0.30
C SER A 243 38.26 18.16 1.83
N ASP A 244 37.26 17.69 2.55
CA ASP A 244 37.39 17.25 3.94
C ASP A 244 36.59 15.96 4.00
N SER A 245 37.25 14.86 4.36
CA SER A 245 36.60 13.56 4.52
C SER A 245 35.45 13.70 5.51
N GLU A 246 34.23 13.80 4.99
CA GLU A 246 33.02 13.89 5.80
C GLU A 246 32.86 12.60 6.64
N PRO A 247 32.91 12.69 7.99
CA PRO A 247 32.91 11.51 8.87
C PRO A 247 31.58 10.74 8.91
N TRP A 248 30.54 11.17 8.19
CA TRP A 248 29.23 10.52 8.26
C TRP A 248 29.06 9.32 7.33
N MET A 249 30.00 9.11 6.38
CA MET A 249 30.11 7.85 5.65
C MET A 249 30.82 6.74 6.44
N GLN A 250 31.20 6.98 7.72
CA GLN A 250 31.88 5.98 8.55
C GLN A 250 31.19 5.57 9.86
N HIS A 251 30.19 6.28 10.38
CA HIS A 251 29.57 5.88 11.66
C HIS A 251 28.04 6.10 11.68
N TYR A 252 27.33 5.26 10.96
CA TYR A 252 26.23 4.50 11.56
C TYR A 252 26.58 3.03 11.42
N ALA A 253 27.72 2.66 12.01
CA ALA A 253 27.79 1.37 12.64
C ALA A 253 26.65 1.36 13.66
N ILE A 254 25.70 0.49 13.41
CA ILE A 254 24.75 0.03 14.41
C ILE A 254 25.62 -0.77 15.41
N ASP A 255 26.37 -0.07 16.25
CA ASP A 255 27.28 -0.67 17.23
C ASP A 255 26.51 -1.32 18.41
N ASP A 256 25.17 -1.24 18.42
CA ASP A 256 24.32 -1.95 19.37
C ASP A 256 23.47 -3.08 18.75
N LEU A 257 23.73 -3.45 17.49
CA LEU A 257 23.31 -4.75 16.93
C LEU A 257 24.51 -5.38 16.24
N ASN A 258 25.34 -6.05 17.04
CA ASN A 258 26.46 -6.93 16.65
C ASN A 258 26.34 -7.54 15.24
N TYR A 259 26.90 -6.86 14.23
CA TYR A 259 27.46 -7.47 13.02
C TYR A 259 28.84 -6.85 12.78
N PHE A 260 29.87 -7.45 13.40
CA PHE A 260 31.29 -7.08 13.31
C PHE A 260 31.94 -7.31 11.92
N TYR A 261 31.20 -7.20 10.82
CA TYR A 261 31.70 -7.58 9.49
C TYR A 261 31.27 -6.61 8.39
N PRO A 262 32.17 -6.20 7.47
CA PRO A 262 31.80 -5.41 6.29
C PRO A 262 30.72 -6.16 5.48
N ILE A 263 29.56 -5.54 5.25
CA ILE A 263 28.42 -6.22 4.60
C ILE A 263 28.79 -6.86 3.26
N ASN A 264 29.63 -6.20 2.46
CA ASN A 264 30.07 -6.74 1.17
C ASN A 264 30.86 -8.05 1.34
N LYS A 265 31.72 -8.13 2.36
CA LYS A 265 32.42 -9.38 2.67
C LYS A 265 31.44 -10.45 3.16
N ALA A 266 30.42 -10.08 3.96
CA ALA A 266 29.40 -11.04 4.41
C ALA A 266 28.60 -11.57 3.23
N VAL A 267 28.18 -10.69 2.33
CA VAL A 267 27.48 -11.02 1.09
C VAL A 267 28.33 -11.96 0.25
N ASP A 268 29.60 -11.65 0.01
CA ASP A 268 30.50 -12.50 -0.78
C ASP A 268 30.68 -13.87 -0.12
N HIS A 269 30.89 -13.89 1.20
CA HIS A 269 31.00 -15.14 1.97
C HIS A 269 29.75 -16.01 1.83
N TYR A 270 28.57 -15.46 2.10
CA TYR A 270 27.32 -16.22 2.05
C TYR A 270 26.89 -16.56 0.62
N LYS A 271 27.22 -15.74 -0.39
CA LYS A 271 27.07 -16.11 -1.80
C LYS A 271 27.91 -17.34 -2.14
N GLN A 272 29.18 -17.38 -1.74
CA GLN A 272 30.05 -18.54 -1.98
C GLN A 272 29.56 -19.79 -1.25
N VAL A 273 29.08 -19.67 -0.01
CA VAL A 273 28.46 -20.79 0.72
C VAL A 273 27.22 -21.30 -0.03
N ALA A 274 26.32 -20.39 -0.41
CA ALA A 274 25.12 -20.70 -1.17
C ALA A 274 25.42 -21.40 -2.51
N GLU A 275 26.37 -20.88 -3.29
CA GLU A 275 26.77 -21.46 -4.58
C GLU A 275 27.38 -22.85 -4.45
N ARG A 276 28.11 -23.12 -3.35
CA ARG A 276 28.60 -24.47 -3.05
C ARG A 276 27.46 -25.41 -2.71
N LEU A 277 26.56 -25.02 -1.80
CA LEU A 277 25.43 -25.85 -1.39
C LEU A 277 24.47 -26.15 -2.55
N LEU A 278 24.27 -25.22 -3.49
CA LEU A 278 23.44 -25.46 -4.68
C LEU A 278 23.98 -26.58 -5.59
N LYS A 279 25.28 -26.92 -5.49
CA LYS A 279 25.93 -27.98 -6.28
C LYS A 279 25.96 -29.33 -5.57
N THR A 280 25.55 -29.40 -4.31
CA THR A 280 25.51 -30.66 -3.57
C THR A 280 24.12 -31.31 -3.63
N ASP A 281 24.10 -32.62 -3.40
CA ASP A 281 22.86 -33.37 -3.18
C ASP A 281 22.45 -33.40 -1.71
N SER A 282 23.23 -32.75 -0.84
CA SER A 282 23.03 -32.71 0.61
C SER A 282 22.01 -31.66 1.07
N VAL A 283 21.39 -30.90 0.17
CA VAL A 283 20.37 -29.89 0.50
C VAL A 283 19.06 -30.23 -0.22
N SER A 284 17.93 -30.00 0.45
CA SER A 284 16.61 -30.34 -0.08
C SER A 284 16.25 -29.48 -1.31
N ALA A 285 15.26 -29.93 -2.09
CA ALA A 285 14.74 -29.14 -3.21
C ALA A 285 14.19 -27.77 -2.74
N TYR A 286 13.58 -27.72 -1.55
CA TYR A 286 13.07 -26.49 -0.97
C TYR A 286 14.20 -25.55 -0.54
N ASP A 287 15.27 -26.07 0.07
CA ASP A 287 16.47 -25.28 0.39
C ASP A 287 17.04 -24.62 -0.86
N LYS A 288 17.14 -25.39 -1.97
CA LYS A 288 17.63 -24.85 -3.25
C LYS A 288 16.78 -23.69 -3.75
N ILE A 289 15.45 -23.75 -3.58
CA ILE A 289 14.53 -22.67 -3.95
C ILE A 289 14.75 -21.44 -3.05
N ALA A 290 14.79 -21.62 -1.72
CA ALA A 290 15.02 -20.54 -0.77
C ALA A 290 16.38 -19.84 -0.99
N ILE A 291 17.45 -20.61 -1.22
CA ILE A 291 18.77 -20.07 -1.53
C ILE A 291 18.74 -19.27 -2.84
N LYS A 292 18.12 -19.81 -3.91
CA LYS A 292 17.99 -19.11 -5.20
C LYS A 292 17.23 -17.79 -5.07
N TYR A 293 16.20 -17.74 -4.24
CA TYR A 293 15.48 -16.49 -3.98
C TYR A 293 16.44 -15.40 -3.49
N HIS A 294 17.14 -15.65 -2.39
CA HIS A 294 18.04 -14.67 -1.78
C HIS A 294 19.22 -14.30 -2.67
N LEU A 295 19.78 -15.26 -3.41
CA LEU A 295 20.82 -14.98 -4.40
C LEU A 295 20.31 -14.06 -5.51
N SER A 296 19.08 -14.27 -5.98
CA SER A 296 18.47 -13.41 -7.01
C SER A 296 18.21 -12.00 -6.50
N GLN A 297 17.92 -11.82 -5.21
CA GLN A 297 17.66 -10.49 -4.64
C GLN A 297 18.87 -9.57 -4.80
N TYR A 298 20.09 -10.05 -4.59
CA TYR A 298 21.30 -9.20 -4.71
C TYR A 298 21.47 -8.52 -6.08
N LYS A 299 20.83 -9.03 -7.15
CA LYS A 299 20.82 -8.35 -8.46
C LYS A 299 20.02 -7.05 -8.45
N TYR A 300 19.04 -6.94 -7.56
CA TYR A 300 18.09 -5.84 -7.47
C TYR A 300 18.37 -4.90 -6.30
N LEU A 301 19.25 -5.29 -5.36
CA LEU A 301 19.53 -4.50 -4.15
C LEU A 301 20.50 -3.33 -4.37
N ASN A 302 21.18 -3.23 -5.53
CA ASN A 302 21.95 -2.05 -6.00
C ASN A 302 22.75 -1.28 -4.92
N ASP A 303 23.57 -1.98 -4.13
CA ASP A 303 24.39 -1.45 -3.03
C ASP A 303 23.62 -0.80 -1.86
N ASP A 304 22.31 -1.04 -1.73
CA ASP A 304 21.52 -0.73 -0.53
C ASP A 304 21.99 -1.60 0.64
N ILE A 305 22.81 -1.01 1.52
CA ILE A 305 23.41 -1.70 2.66
C ILE A 305 22.35 -2.29 3.60
N GLU A 306 21.23 -1.62 3.83
CA GLU A 306 20.20 -2.08 4.76
C GLU A 306 19.47 -3.29 4.19
N ALA A 307 19.03 -3.18 2.94
CA ALA A 307 18.32 -4.26 2.26
C ALA A 307 19.25 -5.45 1.97
N MET A 308 20.53 -5.20 1.66
CA MET A 308 21.57 -6.22 1.59
C MET A 308 21.78 -6.89 2.94
N SER A 309 21.85 -6.13 4.04
CA SER A 309 22.00 -6.68 5.39
C SER A 309 20.82 -7.57 5.76
N TYR A 310 19.59 -7.12 5.53
CA TYR A 310 18.39 -7.91 5.78
C TYR A 310 18.34 -9.19 4.93
N ASN A 311 18.60 -9.08 3.62
CA ASN A 311 18.63 -10.24 2.73
C ASN A 311 19.77 -11.21 3.08
N THR A 312 20.93 -10.70 3.50
CA THR A 312 22.09 -11.50 3.93
C THR A 312 21.78 -12.22 5.23
N TYR A 313 21.10 -11.57 6.17
CA TYR A 313 20.64 -12.19 7.40
C TYR A 313 19.65 -13.32 7.15
N GLU A 314 18.64 -13.10 6.30
CA GLU A 314 17.68 -14.15 5.95
C GLU A 314 18.34 -15.28 5.16
N LEU A 315 19.27 -14.97 4.23
CA LEU A 315 20.07 -15.98 3.54
C LEU A 315 20.89 -16.81 4.53
N LYS A 316 21.57 -16.17 5.49
CA LYS A 316 22.33 -16.88 6.53
C LYS A 316 21.44 -17.87 7.27
N LYS A 317 20.24 -17.47 7.71
CA LYS A 317 19.30 -18.37 8.37
C LYS A 317 18.93 -19.56 7.48
N VAL A 318 18.63 -19.32 6.21
CA VAL A 318 18.34 -20.39 5.24
C VAL A 318 19.53 -21.34 5.09
N LEU A 319 20.76 -20.82 4.98
CA LEU A 319 21.97 -21.63 4.83
C LEU A 319 22.30 -22.43 6.10
N ASP A 320 22.11 -21.84 7.28
CA ASP A 320 22.35 -22.51 8.56
C ASP A 320 21.45 -23.74 8.67
N TYR A 321 20.15 -23.61 8.37
CA TYR A 321 19.21 -24.74 8.37
C TYR A 321 19.42 -25.72 7.23
N ALA A 322 19.82 -25.27 6.04
CA ALA A 322 20.08 -26.16 4.90
C ALA A 322 21.24 -27.13 5.16
N GLN A 323 22.10 -26.82 6.12
CA GLN A 323 23.25 -27.65 6.52
C GLN A 323 22.95 -28.56 7.72
N THR A 324 21.76 -28.47 8.34
CA THR A 324 21.35 -29.40 9.39
C THR A 324 20.58 -30.58 8.79
N ALA A 325 20.41 -31.65 9.58
CA ALA A 325 19.57 -32.78 9.18
C ALA A 325 18.06 -32.43 9.09
N GLU A 326 17.64 -31.29 9.65
CA GLU A 326 16.23 -30.88 9.67
C GLU A 326 15.80 -30.17 8.38
N HIS A 327 16.72 -29.51 7.64
CA HIS A 327 16.42 -28.72 6.42
C HIS A 327 15.34 -27.61 6.63
N ASN A 328 15.14 -26.73 5.65
CA ASN A 328 14.14 -25.66 5.77
C ASN A 328 12.69 -26.15 5.51
N ASP A 329 12.51 -27.30 4.86
CA ASP A 329 11.19 -27.82 4.48
C ASP A 329 10.34 -28.29 5.67
N GLN A 330 10.98 -28.73 6.76
CA GLN A 330 10.27 -29.06 8.00
C GLN A 330 9.54 -27.86 8.63
N PHE A 331 9.98 -26.62 8.34
CA PHE A 331 9.35 -25.40 8.86
C PHE A 331 8.08 -25.00 8.12
N ILE A 332 7.84 -25.56 6.92
CA ILE A 332 6.66 -25.27 6.10
C ILE A 332 5.37 -25.54 6.88
N PHE A 333 5.33 -26.64 7.63
CA PHE A 333 4.14 -27.11 8.32
C PHE A 333 4.10 -26.77 9.82
N LYS A 334 5.16 -26.15 10.37
CA LYS A 334 5.16 -25.70 11.78
C LYS A 334 4.10 -24.61 11.98
N GLU A 335 3.46 -24.60 13.14
CA GLU A 335 2.47 -23.57 13.48
C GLU A 335 3.03 -22.14 13.44
N GLY A 336 2.14 -21.16 13.36
CA GLY A 336 2.46 -19.74 13.37
C GLY A 336 2.69 -19.12 12.00
N VAL A 337 3.04 -17.84 12.01
CA VAL A 337 3.23 -17.02 10.81
C VAL A 337 4.62 -17.24 10.23
N LYS A 338 4.70 -17.44 8.92
CA LYS A 338 5.97 -17.67 8.22
C LYS A 338 5.95 -17.11 6.81
N LYS A 339 7.16 -16.79 6.32
CA LYS A 339 7.42 -16.45 4.93
C LYS A 339 7.90 -17.72 4.22
N LEU A 340 7.23 -18.09 3.14
CA LEU A 340 7.57 -19.28 2.35
C LEU A 340 8.01 -18.90 0.95
N TYR A 341 8.74 -19.82 0.31
CA TYR A 341 9.29 -19.67 -1.02
C TYR A 341 8.61 -20.63 -1.98
N TYR A 342 8.32 -20.18 -3.19
CA TYR A 342 7.84 -21.06 -4.26
C TYR A 342 8.40 -20.63 -5.61
N LEU A 343 8.57 -21.60 -6.50
CA LEU A 343 8.95 -21.33 -7.88
C LEU A 343 7.68 -21.03 -8.69
N SER A 344 7.54 -19.80 -9.17
CA SER A 344 6.37 -19.41 -9.97
C SER A 344 6.46 -19.99 -11.38
N HIS A 345 5.40 -20.65 -11.84
CA HIS A 345 5.35 -21.23 -13.18
C HIS A 345 5.20 -20.16 -14.28
N ILE A 346 4.80 -18.95 -13.90
CA ILE A 346 4.57 -17.83 -14.82
C ILE A 346 5.87 -17.30 -15.41
N ASP A 347 6.91 -17.14 -14.59
CA ASP A 347 8.18 -16.53 -15.00
C ASP A 347 9.43 -17.32 -14.56
N ASN A 348 9.23 -18.52 -14.02
CA ASN A 348 10.30 -19.40 -13.52
C ASN A 348 11.20 -18.72 -12.47
N ALA A 349 10.65 -17.71 -11.78
CA ALA A 349 11.31 -16.98 -10.72
C ALA A 349 10.81 -17.46 -9.37
N VAL A 350 11.73 -17.52 -8.39
CA VAL A 350 11.34 -17.81 -7.01
C VAL A 350 10.65 -16.58 -6.43
N GLN A 351 9.48 -16.79 -5.84
CA GLN A 351 8.66 -15.78 -5.19
C GLN A 351 8.47 -16.12 -3.71
N ILE A 352 8.02 -15.14 -2.94
CA ILE A 352 7.66 -15.29 -1.54
C ILE A 352 6.20 -14.98 -1.30
N PHE A 353 5.66 -15.54 -0.22
CA PHE A 353 4.38 -15.18 0.34
C PHE A 353 4.37 -15.42 1.86
N THR A 354 3.50 -14.72 2.58
CA THR A 354 3.31 -14.90 4.02
C THR A 354 2.09 -15.79 4.25
N ILE A 355 2.22 -16.77 5.15
CA ILE A 355 1.13 -17.68 5.53
C ILE A 355 1.11 -17.87 7.05
N SER A 356 -0.09 -18.02 7.61
CA SER A 356 -0.32 -18.40 8.99
C SER A 356 -0.85 -19.83 9.06
N ILE A 357 -0.11 -20.69 9.78
CA ILE A 357 -0.43 -22.10 9.95
C ILE A 357 -1.04 -22.33 11.34
N PRO A 358 -2.19 -23.00 11.45
CA PRO A 358 -2.85 -23.18 12.73
C PRO A 358 -2.08 -24.15 13.63
N LYS A 359 -2.25 -23.99 14.94
CA LYS A 359 -1.72 -24.90 15.95
C LYS A 359 -2.22 -26.33 15.68
N GLY A 360 -1.30 -27.29 15.70
CA GLY A 360 -1.61 -28.70 15.46
C GLY A 360 -2.06 -29.04 14.04
N TYR A 361 -1.60 -28.29 13.02
CA TYR A 361 -1.84 -28.62 11.61
C TYR A 361 -1.50 -30.08 11.28
N ARG A 362 -2.41 -30.78 10.57
CA ARG A 362 -2.20 -32.14 10.07
C ARG A 362 -2.61 -32.25 8.61
N LYS A 363 -1.77 -32.91 7.80
CA LYS A 363 -2.01 -33.06 6.34
C LYS A 363 -3.25 -33.89 5.99
N ASP A 364 -3.74 -34.72 6.90
CA ASP A 364 -4.94 -35.54 6.74
C ASP A 364 -6.24 -34.78 7.05
N CYS A 365 -6.15 -33.57 7.62
CA CYS A 365 -7.29 -32.71 7.95
C CYS A 365 -7.47 -31.63 6.88
N LYS A 366 -8.72 -31.23 6.61
CA LYS A 366 -9.03 -30.15 5.67
C LYS A 366 -9.27 -28.84 6.42
N TYR A 367 -8.59 -27.77 5.99
CA TYR A 367 -8.64 -26.46 6.64
C TYR A 367 -9.27 -25.40 5.73
N PRO A 368 -10.14 -24.52 6.26
CA PRO A 368 -10.55 -23.31 5.57
C PRO A 368 -9.33 -22.43 5.23
N LEU A 369 -9.42 -21.74 4.09
CA LEU A 369 -8.37 -20.84 3.60
C LEU A 369 -8.89 -19.41 3.46
N PHE A 370 -8.27 -18.47 4.18
CA PHE A 370 -8.48 -17.04 3.98
C PHE A 370 -7.34 -16.46 3.15
N LEU A 371 -7.69 -15.90 1.99
CA LEU A 371 -6.78 -15.24 1.08
C LEU A 371 -6.86 -13.72 1.30
N ILE A 372 -5.75 -13.10 1.67
CA ILE A 372 -5.65 -11.65 1.84
C ILE A 372 -4.92 -11.08 0.63
N PHE A 373 -5.66 -10.43 -0.26
CA PHE A 373 -5.11 -9.82 -1.46
C PHE A 373 -4.36 -8.55 -1.07
N SER A 374 -3.04 -8.65 -1.04
CA SER A 374 -2.12 -7.59 -0.66
C SER A 374 -1.49 -6.93 -1.88
N THR A 375 -1.37 -5.61 -1.85
CA THR A 375 -0.71 -4.84 -2.92
C THR A 375 0.79 -5.16 -3.02
N PHE A 376 1.45 -5.29 -1.86
CA PHE A 376 2.90 -5.46 -1.78
C PHE A 376 3.30 -6.89 -1.43
N ARG A 377 4.49 -7.28 -1.86
CA ARG A 377 5.02 -8.66 -1.73
C ARG A 377 5.40 -9.05 -0.30
N ASN A 378 5.73 -8.07 0.55
CA ASN A 378 6.16 -8.29 1.94
C ASN A 378 5.03 -7.98 2.94
N SER A 379 3.78 -8.26 2.56
CA SER A 379 2.66 -8.14 3.49
C SER A 379 2.80 -9.12 4.67
N PHE A 380 2.15 -8.77 5.78
CA PHE A 380 2.09 -9.60 6.99
C PHE A 380 0.65 -9.74 7.52
N ASP A 381 -0.34 -9.56 6.66
CA ASP A 381 -1.75 -9.50 7.07
C ASP A 381 -2.26 -10.88 7.52
N ALA A 382 -1.79 -11.95 6.90
CA ALA A 382 -2.03 -13.33 7.34
C ALA A 382 -1.68 -13.54 8.83
N GLY A 383 -0.70 -12.81 9.36
CA GLY A 383 -0.32 -12.90 10.77
C GLY A 383 -1.33 -12.31 11.75
N LEU A 384 -2.20 -11.42 11.28
CA LEU A 384 -3.29 -10.87 12.10
C LEU A 384 -4.31 -11.97 12.43
N TYR A 385 -4.57 -12.90 11.51
CA TYR A 385 -5.53 -13.98 11.73
C TYR A 385 -5.14 -14.89 12.89
N SER A 386 -3.85 -15.21 13.05
CA SER A 386 -3.35 -16.00 14.19
C SER A 386 -3.49 -15.27 15.53
N ASN A 387 -3.54 -13.95 15.54
CA ASN A 387 -3.62 -13.17 16.77
C ASN A 387 -5.05 -13.01 17.29
N TYR A 388 -6.06 -13.19 16.43
CA TYR A 388 -7.45 -12.85 16.75
C TYR A 388 -8.45 -14.01 16.61
N LEU A 389 -7.99 -15.20 16.20
CA LEU A 389 -8.85 -16.38 16.00
C LEU A 389 -8.25 -17.63 16.62
N ASP A 390 -8.96 -18.18 17.62
CA ASP A 390 -8.70 -19.51 18.17
C ASP A 390 -9.47 -20.58 17.37
N ARG A 391 -9.27 -20.58 16.05
CA ARG A 391 -9.82 -21.60 15.16
C ARG A 391 -8.76 -22.13 14.20
N PRO A 392 -8.83 -23.44 13.85
CA PRO A 392 -7.91 -24.03 12.90
C PRO A 392 -8.22 -23.56 11.48
N ILE A 393 -7.64 -22.44 11.06
CA ILE A 393 -7.71 -21.89 9.71
C ILE A 393 -6.30 -21.66 9.16
N ILE A 394 -6.17 -21.66 7.84
CA ILE A 394 -4.98 -21.17 7.15
C ILE A 394 -5.29 -19.80 6.58
N ALA A 395 -4.40 -18.84 6.76
CA ALA A 395 -4.50 -17.51 6.16
C ALA A 395 -3.25 -17.22 5.35
N ALA A 396 -3.37 -16.65 4.14
CA ALA A 396 -2.25 -16.38 3.26
C ALA A 396 -2.36 -15.02 2.57
N ASP A 397 -1.25 -14.30 2.52
CA ASP A 397 -1.13 -13.06 1.76
C ASP A 397 -0.88 -13.38 0.29
N ILE A 398 -1.74 -12.87 -0.58
CA ILE A 398 -1.73 -13.08 -2.03
C ILE A 398 -1.44 -11.75 -2.71
N THR A 399 -0.40 -11.70 -3.53
CA THR A 399 -0.01 -10.47 -4.23
C THR A 399 -0.17 -10.60 -5.73
N GLY A 400 -0.78 -9.58 -6.34
CA GLY A 400 -0.76 -9.37 -7.78
C GLY A 400 0.55 -8.77 -8.30
N ARG A 401 1.62 -8.76 -7.48
CA ARG A 401 2.94 -8.14 -7.71
C ARG A 401 2.88 -6.63 -7.97
N GLY A 402 2.08 -5.91 -7.17
CA GLY A 402 1.94 -4.46 -7.22
C GLY A 402 0.50 -4.00 -7.46
N PHE A 403 0.35 -2.81 -8.03
CA PHE A 403 -0.95 -2.17 -8.31
C PHE A 403 -1.56 -2.66 -9.63
N THR A 404 -1.95 -3.93 -9.67
CA THR A 404 -2.54 -4.55 -10.87
C THR A 404 -4.07 -4.58 -10.85
N LEU A 405 -4.70 -4.23 -9.72
CA LEU A 405 -6.14 -4.38 -9.49
C LEU A 405 -6.67 -5.80 -9.81
N GLY A 406 -5.80 -6.81 -9.74
CA GLY A 406 -6.13 -8.19 -10.11
C GLY A 406 -6.25 -8.46 -11.61
N SER A 407 -5.79 -7.56 -12.48
CA SER A 407 -5.90 -7.71 -13.94
C SER A 407 -4.61 -8.23 -14.59
N TYR A 408 -4.74 -8.81 -15.79
CA TYR A 408 -3.62 -9.26 -16.64
C TYR A 408 -2.62 -10.18 -15.93
N ILE A 409 -1.39 -9.70 -15.70
CA ILE A 409 -0.35 -10.45 -15.00
C ILE A 409 -0.68 -10.66 -13.53
N GLY A 410 -1.43 -9.73 -12.91
CA GLY A 410 -1.90 -9.86 -11.54
C GLY A 410 -2.77 -11.10 -11.38
N GLU A 411 -3.72 -11.30 -12.29
CA GLU A 411 -4.61 -12.47 -12.34
C GLU A 411 -3.80 -13.78 -12.40
N ALA A 412 -2.88 -13.89 -13.37
CA ALA A 412 -2.09 -15.10 -13.57
C ALA A 412 -1.24 -15.46 -12.34
N VAL A 413 -0.62 -14.46 -11.72
CA VAL A 413 0.21 -14.66 -10.53
C VAL A 413 -0.62 -14.99 -9.29
N ILE A 414 -1.79 -14.39 -9.14
CA ILE A 414 -2.73 -14.70 -8.05
C ILE A 414 -3.08 -16.19 -8.09
N TRP A 415 -3.48 -16.70 -9.25
CA TRP A 415 -3.89 -18.10 -9.38
C TRP A 415 -2.72 -19.09 -9.29
N ASP A 416 -1.54 -18.75 -9.84
CA ASP A 416 -0.30 -19.54 -9.66
C ASP A 416 0.02 -19.75 -8.18
N LEU A 417 -0.09 -18.70 -7.36
CA LEU A 417 0.13 -18.79 -5.91
C LEU A 417 -0.99 -19.56 -5.19
N ILE A 418 -2.26 -19.33 -5.53
CA ILE A 418 -3.38 -20.07 -4.92
C ILE A 418 -3.25 -21.58 -5.19
N ASP A 419 -2.90 -21.95 -6.43
CA ASP A 419 -2.70 -23.35 -6.79
C ASP A 419 -1.47 -23.95 -6.10
N HIS A 420 -0.38 -23.19 -5.98
CA HIS A 420 0.77 -23.60 -5.17
C HIS A 420 0.35 -23.90 -3.72
N ILE A 421 -0.38 -22.99 -3.06
CA ILE A 421 -0.85 -23.18 -1.68
C ILE A 421 -1.71 -24.45 -1.56
N LYS A 422 -2.66 -24.65 -2.47
CA LYS A 422 -3.51 -25.85 -2.49
C LYS A 422 -2.73 -27.15 -2.74
N SER A 423 -1.61 -27.09 -3.44
CA SER A 423 -0.76 -28.25 -3.69
C SER A 423 0.09 -28.65 -2.47
N VAL A 424 0.43 -27.68 -1.61
CA VAL A 424 1.30 -27.88 -0.44
C VAL A 424 0.49 -28.16 0.83
N PHE A 425 -0.63 -27.47 1.01
CA PHE A 425 -1.45 -27.50 2.22
C PHE A 425 -2.77 -28.22 2.00
N SER A 426 -3.27 -28.89 3.04
CA SER A 426 -4.55 -29.58 2.98
C SER A 426 -5.72 -28.59 3.14
N ILE A 427 -6.10 -27.99 2.02
CA ILE A 427 -7.16 -26.99 1.96
C ILE A 427 -8.53 -27.66 1.75
N ASP A 428 -9.53 -27.20 2.49
CA ASP A 428 -10.94 -27.40 2.16
C ASP A 428 -11.32 -26.46 1.01
N THR A 429 -11.43 -27.00 -0.20
CA THR A 429 -11.71 -26.20 -1.40
C THR A 429 -13.12 -25.61 -1.42
N ASP A 430 -14.01 -26.08 -0.56
CA ASP A 430 -15.35 -25.52 -0.42
C ASP A 430 -15.40 -24.40 0.65
N LYS A 431 -14.26 -24.10 1.27
CA LYS A 431 -14.10 -23.03 2.28
C LYS A 431 -12.90 -22.14 2.00
N ILE A 432 -12.83 -21.64 0.77
CA ILE A 432 -11.86 -20.61 0.36
C ILE A 432 -12.55 -19.25 0.34
N TYR A 433 -12.02 -18.30 1.12
CA TYR A 433 -12.55 -16.95 1.25
C TYR A 433 -11.51 -15.93 0.79
N ALA A 434 -11.94 -14.77 0.32
CA ALA A 434 -11.03 -13.70 -0.11
C ALA A 434 -11.41 -12.33 0.46
N THR A 435 -10.38 -11.59 0.87
CA THR A 435 -10.48 -10.19 1.29
C THR A 435 -9.27 -9.40 0.80
N GLY A 436 -9.33 -8.09 0.92
CA GLY A 436 -8.28 -7.16 0.55
C GLY A 436 -8.76 -5.75 0.81
N VAL A 437 -7.83 -4.79 0.79
CA VAL A 437 -8.13 -3.36 0.97
C VAL A 437 -7.68 -2.59 -0.27
N SER A 438 -8.44 -1.59 -0.71
CA SER A 438 -8.03 -0.72 -1.81
C SER A 438 -7.76 -1.50 -3.11
N ASN A 439 -6.55 -1.44 -3.65
CA ASN A 439 -6.09 -2.29 -4.76
C ASN A 439 -6.31 -3.80 -4.51
N GLY A 440 -6.15 -4.26 -3.26
CA GLY A 440 -6.45 -5.63 -2.86
C GLY A 440 -7.95 -5.96 -2.98
N ALA A 441 -8.81 -5.06 -2.54
CA ALA A 441 -10.26 -5.19 -2.70
C ALA A 441 -10.68 -5.17 -4.17
N ALA A 442 -10.06 -4.30 -4.99
CA ALA A 442 -10.22 -4.30 -6.44
C ALA A 442 -9.90 -5.66 -7.05
N ALA A 443 -8.80 -6.29 -6.60
CA ALA A 443 -8.38 -7.58 -7.09
C ALA A 443 -9.34 -8.71 -6.65
N VAL A 444 -9.86 -8.66 -5.42
CA VAL A 444 -10.92 -9.58 -4.95
C VAL A 444 -12.16 -9.48 -5.83
N TRP A 445 -12.63 -8.26 -6.12
CA TRP A 445 -13.75 -8.05 -7.04
C TRP A 445 -13.46 -8.63 -8.41
N ALA A 446 -12.32 -8.26 -9.02
CA ALA A 446 -11.94 -8.72 -10.35
C ALA A 446 -11.90 -10.25 -10.43
N GLN A 447 -11.29 -10.94 -9.46
CA GLN A 447 -11.24 -12.40 -9.47
C GLN A 447 -12.62 -13.00 -9.30
N SER A 448 -13.45 -12.46 -8.42
CA SER A 448 -14.77 -13.02 -8.13
C SER A 448 -15.76 -12.80 -9.27
N GLU A 449 -15.63 -11.70 -10.01
CA GLU A 449 -16.44 -11.43 -11.20
C GLU A 449 -16.07 -12.38 -12.35
N MET A 450 -14.80 -12.76 -12.49
CA MET A 450 -14.31 -13.67 -13.53
C MET A 450 -14.48 -15.14 -13.16
N TYR A 451 -14.41 -15.45 -11.87
CA TYR A 451 -14.40 -16.79 -11.28
C TYR A 451 -15.42 -16.92 -10.12
N PRO A 452 -16.71 -16.69 -10.38
CA PRO A 452 -17.73 -16.59 -9.32
C PRO A 452 -17.98 -17.90 -8.55
N ASP A 453 -17.49 -19.02 -9.08
CA ASP A 453 -17.59 -20.37 -8.53
C ASP A 453 -16.33 -20.84 -7.78
N ARG A 454 -15.34 -19.96 -7.56
CA ARG A 454 -14.06 -20.35 -6.93
C ARG A 454 -13.94 -20.00 -5.45
N PHE A 455 -14.80 -19.13 -4.93
CA PHE A 455 -14.80 -18.71 -3.53
C PHE A 455 -16.10 -19.13 -2.85
N ALA A 456 -16.01 -19.46 -1.56
CA ALA A 456 -17.16 -19.68 -0.68
C ALA A 456 -17.78 -18.36 -0.22
N GLY A 457 -17.00 -17.28 -0.20
CA GLY A 457 -17.46 -15.94 0.10
C GLY A 457 -16.33 -14.93 0.03
N ILE A 458 -16.68 -13.66 -0.13
CA ILE A 458 -15.71 -12.56 -0.17
C ILE A 458 -16.12 -11.42 0.74
N PHE A 459 -15.14 -10.69 1.25
CA PHE A 459 -15.39 -9.46 1.99
C PHE A 459 -14.39 -8.36 1.63
N PRO A 460 -14.53 -7.73 0.46
CA PRO A 460 -13.67 -6.64 0.03
C PRO A 460 -13.89 -5.38 0.87
N VAL A 461 -12.79 -4.68 1.17
CA VAL A 461 -12.79 -3.45 1.96
C VAL A 461 -12.31 -2.28 1.10
N SER A 462 -13.20 -1.31 0.85
CA SER A 462 -12.82 -0.04 0.21
C SER A 462 -12.11 -0.22 -1.15
N GLY A 463 -12.74 -0.92 -2.10
CA GLY A 463 -12.18 -1.14 -3.44
C GLY A 463 -13.22 -1.01 -4.56
N PRO A 464 -12.81 -0.62 -5.77
CA PRO A 464 -13.71 -0.43 -6.90
C PRO A 464 -14.12 -1.78 -7.50
N VAL A 465 -15.37 -1.88 -7.96
CA VAL A 465 -15.94 -3.07 -8.62
C VAL A 465 -16.17 -2.79 -10.11
N ASN A 466 -16.04 -3.78 -10.99
CA ASN A 466 -16.42 -3.61 -12.38
C ASN A 466 -17.93 -3.77 -12.52
N SER A 467 -18.63 -2.65 -12.43
CA SER A 467 -20.09 -2.68 -12.46
C SER A 467 -20.72 -3.29 -13.71
N SER A 468 -19.97 -3.51 -14.79
CA SER A 468 -20.46 -4.23 -15.96
C SER A 468 -20.52 -5.75 -15.79
N LEU A 469 -19.79 -6.34 -14.84
CA LEU A 469 -19.74 -7.78 -14.57
C LEU A 469 -20.43 -8.18 -13.25
N ILE A 470 -20.99 -7.19 -12.55
CA ILE A 470 -21.55 -7.35 -11.20
C ILE A 470 -22.67 -8.41 -11.09
N CYS A 471 -23.36 -8.72 -12.20
CA CYS A 471 -24.36 -9.79 -12.25
C CYS A 471 -23.77 -11.17 -11.92
N ASN A 472 -22.48 -11.39 -12.20
CA ASN A 472 -21.80 -12.66 -11.97
C ASN A 472 -21.71 -13.01 -10.47
N LEU A 473 -21.90 -12.03 -9.58
CA LEU A 473 -21.75 -12.18 -8.13
C LEU A 473 -23.06 -12.59 -7.43
N LYS A 474 -24.15 -12.84 -8.17
CA LYS A 474 -25.50 -13.05 -7.61
C LYS A 474 -25.58 -14.14 -6.55
N ASP A 475 -24.87 -15.25 -6.78
CA ASP A 475 -24.92 -16.44 -5.93
C ASP A 475 -23.72 -16.57 -4.97
N LEU A 476 -22.78 -15.62 -5.04
CA LEU A 476 -21.61 -15.53 -4.17
C LEU A 476 -21.94 -14.73 -2.90
N PRO A 477 -21.66 -15.24 -1.69
CA PRO A 477 -21.70 -14.44 -0.47
C PRO A 477 -20.72 -13.25 -0.51
N VAL A 478 -21.22 -12.04 -0.28
CA VAL A 478 -20.43 -10.80 -0.33
C VAL A 478 -20.71 -9.95 0.90
N ILE A 479 -19.65 -9.57 1.63
CA ILE A 479 -19.69 -8.49 2.63
C ILE A 479 -18.89 -7.30 2.09
N ASN A 480 -19.54 -6.28 1.54
CA ASN A 480 -18.86 -5.07 1.07
C ASN A 480 -18.67 -4.08 2.20
N VAL A 481 -17.44 -3.66 2.48
CA VAL A 481 -17.08 -2.82 3.63
C VAL A 481 -16.46 -1.51 3.20
N SER A 482 -16.87 -0.39 3.79
CA SER A 482 -16.32 0.96 3.52
C SER A 482 -16.70 1.94 4.66
N SER A 483 -16.33 3.21 4.52
CA SER A 483 -16.77 4.30 5.39
C SER A 483 -17.37 5.48 4.63
N LYS A 484 -18.28 6.25 5.27
CA LYS A 484 -18.84 7.48 4.68
C LYS A 484 -17.81 8.60 4.53
N THR A 485 -16.77 8.61 5.36
CA THR A 485 -15.76 9.68 5.41
C THR A 485 -14.54 9.44 4.54
N GLU A 486 -14.42 8.25 3.95
CA GLU A 486 -13.27 7.94 3.10
C GLU A 486 -13.45 8.45 1.66
N GLU A 487 -12.33 8.73 1.00
CA GLU A 487 -12.31 9.27 -0.36
C GLU A 487 -12.90 8.31 -1.40
N LEU A 488 -12.86 7.00 -1.11
CA LEU A 488 -13.32 5.97 -2.04
C LEU A 488 -14.80 5.64 -1.88
N TYR A 489 -15.50 6.23 -0.91
CA TYR A 489 -16.88 5.91 -0.54
C TYR A 489 -17.83 5.81 -1.74
N ALA A 490 -17.76 6.78 -2.66
CA ALA A 490 -18.66 6.86 -3.81
C ALA A 490 -18.59 5.61 -4.70
N TRP A 491 -17.38 5.11 -4.94
CA TRP A 491 -17.11 4.03 -5.89
C TRP A 491 -16.86 2.67 -5.22
N ALA A 492 -16.40 2.64 -3.98
CA ALA A 492 -16.21 1.43 -3.21
C ALA A 492 -17.50 0.95 -2.53
N TYR A 493 -18.40 1.87 -2.16
CA TYR A 493 -19.62 1.52 -1.46
C TYR A 493 -20.89 2.01 -2.14
N LYS A 494 -21.07 3.32 -2.32
CA LYS A 494 -22.36 3.87 -2.75
C LYS A 494 -22.86 3.25 -4.06
N SER A 495 -22.06 3.30 -5.12
CA SER A 495 -22.43 2.72 -6.42
C SER A 495 -22.55 1.20 -6.42
N VAL A 496 -21.79 0.53 -5.53
CA VAL A 496 -21.76 -0.93 -5.41
C VAL A 496 -23.02 -1.41 -4.70
N HIS A 497 -23.32 -0.78 -3.56
CA HIS A 497 -24.47 -1.05 -2.72
C HIS A 497 -25.79 -0.81 -3.46
N GLU A 498 -25.89 0.28 -4.22
CA GLU A 498 -27.07 0.56 -5.06
C GLU A 498 -27.41 -0.60 -6.01
N LYS A 499 -26.38 -1.28 -6.54
CA LYS A 499 -26.53 -2.38 -7.51
C LYS A 499 -26.69 -3.75 -6.85
N LEU A 500 -26.01 -3.98 -5.74
CA LEU A 500 -25.95 -5.30 -5.09
C LEU A 500 -26.95 -5.50 -3.94
N ARG A 501 -27.57 -4.44 -3.39
CA ARG A 501 -28.48 -4.57 -2.23
C ARG A 501 -29.70 -5.47 -2.46
N SER A 502 -30.04 -5.77 -3.71
CA SER A 502 -31.10 -6.71 -4.07
C SER A 502 -30.62 -8.16 -4.22
N PHE A 503 -29.31 -8.41 -4.15
CA PHE A 503 -28.75 -9.75 -4.29
C PHE A 503 -28.94 -10.51 -2.97
N PRO A 504 -29.36 -11.78 -3.03
CA PRO A 504 -29.80 -12.52 -1.85
C PRO A 504 -28.70 -12.74 -0.81
N LYS A 505 -27.43 -12.77 -1.25
CA LYS A 505 -26.26 -13.06 -0.41
C LYS A 505 -25.32 -11.87 -0.23
N TYR A 506 -25.83 -10.65 -0.43
CA TYR A 506 -25.05 -9.42 -0.28
C TYR A 506 -25.34 -8.72 1.06
N THR A 507 -24.27 -8.34 1.75
CA THR A 507 -24.32 -7.48 2.95
C THR A 507 -23.44 -6.26 2.73
N GLY A 508 -23.99 -5.06 2.86
CA GLY A 508 -23.22 -3.82 2.90
C GLY A 508 -22.94 -3.40 4.34
N VAL A 509 -21.67 -3.25 4.71
CA VAL A 509 -21.24 -2.73 6.01
C VAL A 509 -20.58 -1.37 5.83
N LEU A 510 -21.15 -0.35 6.47
CA LEU A 510 -20.70 1.04 6.32
C LEU A 510 -20.35 1.63 7.68
N SER A 511 -19.11 2.07 7.85
CA SER A 511 -18.67 2.82 9.02
C SER A 511 -18.97 4.31 8.88
N GLU A 512 -19.36 4.99 9.96
CA GLU A 512 -19.65 6.42 9.94
C GLU A 512 -18.40 7.30 9.82
N LYS A 513 -17.29 6.93 10.49
CA LYS A 513 -16.09 7.77 10.62
C LYS A 513 -14.80 6.96 10.68
N MET A 514 -14.37 6.42 9.55
CA MET A 514 -13.08 5.78 9.41
C MET A 514 -12.39 6.34 8.16
N CYS A 515 -11.11 6.69 8.27
CA CYS A 515 -10.30 7.03 7.11
C CYS A 515 -9.85 5.76 6.38
N HIS A 516 -9.23 5.91 5.21
CA HIS A 516 -8.83 4.77 4.39
C HIS A 516 -7.85 3.83 5.14
N ASP A 517 -6.94 4.39 5.94
CA ASP A 517 -5.99 3.61 6.74
C ASP A 517 -6.67 2.87 7.90
N ASP A 518 -7.67 3.46 8.55
CA ASP A 518 -8.44 2.79 9.61
C ASP A 518 -9.14 1.52 9.08
N LEU A 519 -9.64 1.59 7.85
CA LEU A 519 -10.30 0.47 7.18
C LEU A 519 -9.35 -0.70 6.94
N THR A 520 -8.03 -0.47 6.91
CA THR A 520 -7.05 -1.55 6.68
C THR A 520 -7.09 -2.61 7.79
N TRP A 521 -7.45 -2.25 9.01
CA TRP A 521 -7.54 -3.17 10.14
C TRP A 521 -8.82 -3.99 10.14
N ILE A 522 -9.86 -3.54 9.44
CA ILE A 522 -11.16 -4.23 9.39
C ILE A 522 -11.06 -5.57 8.66
N LYS A 523 -10.11 -5.74 7.73
CA LYS A 523 -9.94 -6.98 6.95
C LYS A 523 -9.66 -8.23 7.80
N CYS A 524 -9.30 -8.07 9.07
CA CYS A 524 -9.04 -9.18 10.00
C CYS A 524 -10.05 -9.25 11.16
N LYS A 525 -11.21 -8.59 11.03
CA LYS A 525 -12.23 -8.58 12.07
C LYS A 525 -12.86 -9.97 12.25
N THR A 526 -12.79 -10.50 13.47
CA THR A 526 -13.30 -11.82 13.86
C THR A 526 -14.74 -12.07 13.41
N ASP A 527 -15.64 -11.08 13.56
CA ASP A 527 -17.05 -11.22 13.16
C ASP A 527 -17.21 -11.54 11.66
N PHE A 528 -16.41 -10.91 10.79
CA PHE A 528 -16.49 -11.15 9.36
C PHE A 528 -15.97 -12.53 8.99
N ILE A 529 -14.93 -12.97 9.70
CA ILE A 529 -14.34 -14.29 9.51
C ILE A 529 -15.32 -15.38 9.97
N GLU A 530 -15.98 -15.19 11.11
CA GLU A 530 -17.01 -16.11 11.61
C GLU A 530 -18.26 -16.14 10.73
N LEU A 531 -18.64 -15.01 10.12
CA LEU A 531 -19.70 -14.98 9.11
C LEU A 531 -19.30 -15.78 7.86
N MET A 532 -18.08 -15.56 7.35
CA MET A 532 -17.56 -16.30 6.19
C MET A 532 -17.49 -17.81 6.46
N LEU A 533 -17.05 -18.23 7.65
CA LEU A 533 -16.92 -19.65 8.01
C LEU A 533 -18.25 -20.43 8.04
N LYS A 534 -19.39 -19.74 8.04
CA LYS A 534 -20.72 -20.36 7.90
C LYS A 534 -21.06 -20.68 6.45
N GLU A 535 -20.44 -19.99 5.50
CA GLU A 535 -20.65 -20.18 4.07
C GLU A 535 -19.79 -21.33 3.54
N ALA A 536 -20.32 -22.02 2.53
CA ALA A 536 -19.60 -23.01 1.74
C ALA A 536 -19.78 -22.68 0.26
N ARG A 537 -18.80 -23.09 -0.55
CA ARG A 537 -18.81 -22.86 -2.00
C ARG A 537 -20.03 -23.52 -2.66
N GLU A 538 -20.81 -22.69 -3.34
CA GLU A 538 -21.94 -23.15 -4.15
C GLU A 538 -21.47 -23.44 -5.58
N LEU A 539 -21.71 -24.65 -6.07
CA LEU A 539 -21.33 -25.08 -7.43
C LEU A 539 -22.55 -25.29 -8.34
N TYR A 540 -23.74 -25.46 -7.76
CA TYR A 540 -24.97 -25.80 -8.44
C TYR A 540 -26.13 -24.85 -8.07
N PRO A 541 -25.96 -23.51 -8.22
CA PRO A 541 -27.06 -22.59 -7.98
C PRO A 541 -28.20 -22.86 -8.96
N LYS A 542 -29.45 -22.69 -8.51
CA LYS A 542 -30.64 -22.95 -9.34
C LYS A 542 -30.67 -22.07 -10.60
N GLU A 543 -30.22 -20.83 -10.48
CA GLU A 543 -30.18 -19.85 -11.56
C GLU A 543 -28.75 -19.32 -11.70
N ILE A 544 -28.28 -19.12 -12.92
CA ILE A 544 -27.01 -18.47 -13.23
C ILE A 544 -27.32 -17.26 -14.10
N GLU A 545 -26.70 -16.12 -13.79
CA GLU A 545 -26.53 -15.01 -14.71
C GLU A 545 -25.03 -14.73 -14.87
N TYR A 546 -24.51 -14.89 -16.08
CA TYR A 546 -23.09 -14.73 -16.36
C TYR A 546 -22.82 -13.91 -17.61
N LYS A 547 -21.84 -13.02 -17.49
CA LYS A 547 -21.37 -12.14 -18.55
C LYS A 547 -19.85 -12.15 -18.59
N THR A 548 -19.28 -12.13 -19.79
CA THR A 548 -17.82 -12.07 -19.98
C THR A 548 -17.43 -11.21 -21.17
N PHE A 549 -16.24 -10.61 -21.07
CA PHE A 549 -15.56 -9.85 -22.12
C PHE A 549 -14.39 -10.61 -22.75
N SER A 550 -14.10 -11.82 -22.27
CA SER A 550 -12.89 -12.55 -22.60
C SER A 550 -13.18 -14.02 -22.85
N ASN A 551 -12.59 -14.58 -23.91
CA ASN A 551 -12.59 -16.02 -24.16
C ASN A 551 -11.71 -16.81 -23.16
N ARG A 552 -11.00 -16.13 -22.24
CA ARG A 552 -10.30 -16.75 -21.12
C ARG A 552 -11.25 -17.11 -19.98
N HIS A 553 -12.22 -16.25 -19.65
CA HIS A 553 -13.17 -16.46 -18.55
C HIS A 553 -14.52 -16.84 -19.15
N ARG A 554 -14.75 -18.14 -19.26
CA ARG A 554 -15.89 -18.70 -19.97
C ARG A 554 -16.84 -19.50 -19.08
N LYS A 555 -16.38 -19.87 -17.90
CA LYS A 555 -17.09 -20.76 -16.98
C LYS A 555 -17.64 -19.98 -15.79
N ALA A 556 -18.86 -20.29 -15.42
CA ALA A 556 -19.47 -19.92 -14.15
C ALA A 556 -20.31 -21.10 -13.67
N TYR A 557 -19.97 -21.62 -12.48
CA TYR A 557 -20.66 -22.74 -11.85
C TYR A 557 -20.74 -23.95 -12.81
N TRP A 558 -21.96 -24.37 -13.14
CA TRP A 558 -22.27 -25.50 -14.02
C TRP A 558 -22.45 -25.11 -15.50
N ILE A 559 -22.18 -23.87 -15.91
CA ILE A 559 -22.22 -23.45 -17.31
C ILE A 559 -20.84 -22.99 -17.80
N GLU A 560 -20.48 -23.43 -19.00
CA GLU A 560 -19.32 -22.92 -19.75
C GLU A 560 -19.73 -22.42 -21.13
N ILE A 561 -19.47 -21.15 -21.45
CA ILE A 561 -19.66 -20.59 -22.79
C ILE A 561 -18.50 -21.07 -23.68
N HIS A 562 -18.76 -21.59 -24.89
CA HIS A 562 -17.67 -22.04 -25.77
C HIS A 562 -16.80 -20.88 -26.27
N SER A 563 -17.42 -19.81 -26.78
CA SER A 563 -16.75 -18.55 -27.08
C SER A 563 -17.73 -17.38 -27.20
N ILE A 564 -17.20 -16.17 -27.14
CA ILE A 564 -17.86 -14.97 -27.64
C ILE A 564 -18.01 -15.11 -29.17
N SER A 565 -19.21 -14.85 -29.70
CA SER A 565 -19.46 -14.91 -31.14
C SER A 565 -18.56 -13.95 -31.91
N PHE A 566 -18.18 -14.34 -33.14
CA PHE A 566 -17.36 -13.52 -34.02
C PHE A 566 -17.95 -12.11 -34.20
N GLY A 567 -17.08 -11.08 -34.13
CA GLY A 567 -17.48 -9.67 -34.26
C GLY A 567 -18.17 -9.07 -33.02
N ARG A 568 -18.31 -9.81 -31.92
CA ARG A 568 -18.91 -9.31 -30.66
C ARG A 568 -17.84 -9.11 -29.58
N LYS A 569 -18.10 -8.17 -28.66
CA LYS A 569 -17.21 -7.83 -27.53
C LYS A 569 -17.62 -8.45 -26.20
N VAL A 570 -18.84 -8.98 -26.12
CA VAL A 570 -19.47 -9.41 -24.86
C VAL A 570 -20.33 -10.62 -25.14
N ALA A 571 -20.20 -11.67 -24.32
CA ALA A 571 -21.17 -12.76 -24.25
C ALA A 571 -21.98 -12.67 -22.95
N LYS A 572 -23.25 -13.06 -23.02
CA LYS A 572 -24.14 -13.15 -21.86
C LYS A 572 -24.93 -14.45 -21.92
N ILE A 573 -25.06 -15.11 -20.77
CA ILE A 573 -25.90 -16.28 -20.59
C ILE A 573 -26.65 -16.17 -19.26
N LYS A 574 -27.92 -16.53 -19.29
CA LYS A 574 -28.78 -16.72 -18.14
C LYS A 574 -29.36 -18.11 -18.23
N ALA A 575 -29.19 -18.93 -17.21
CA ALA A 575 -29.64 -20.31 -17.21
C ALA A 575 -30.35 -20.66 -15.91
N GLU A 576 -31.41 -21.45 -15.99
CA GLU A 576 -32.19 -21.90 -14.83
C GLU A 576 -32.39 -23.41 -14.89
N MET A 577 -32.18 -24.08 -13.77
CA MET A 577 -32.58 -25.47 -13.56
C MET A 577 -34.09 -25.57 -13.34
N THR A 578 -34.74 -26.39 -14.15
CA THR A 578 -36.18 -26.69 -14.09
C THR A 578 -36.39 -28.16 -13.72
N GLN A 579 -37.64 -28.56 -13.50
CA GLN A 579 -37.97 -29.97 -13.21
C GLN A 579 -37.59 -30.91 -14.36
N GLU A 580 -37.68 -30.45 -15.61
CA GLU A 580 -37.47 -31.26 -16.81
C GLU A 580 -36.05 -31.13 -17.42
N GLY A 581 -35.22 -30.21 -16.89
CA GLY A 581 -33.89 -29.91 -17.43
C GLY A 581 -33.54 -28.43 -17.27
N PHE A 582 -33.22 -27.70 -18.35
CA PHE A 582 -32.67 -26.34 -18.29
C PHE A 582 -33.37 -25.35 -19.24
N ASP A 583 -33.63 -24.13 -18.77
CA ASP A 583 -34.01 -22.99 -19.62
C ASP A 583 -32.82 -22.03 -19.71
N VAL A 584 -32.35 -21.77 -20.93
CA VAL A 584 -31.15 -20.98 -21.21
C VAL A 584 -31.50 -19.83 -22.14
N ARG A 585 -31.16 -18.61 -21.73
CA ARG A 585 -31.20 -17.41 -22.55
C ARG A 585 -29.79 -16.90 -22.74
N CYS A 586 -29.36 -16.74 -23.98
CA CYS A 586 -28.00 -16.35 -24.29
C CYS A 586 -27.93 -15.40 -25.48
N SER A 587 -26.92 -14.54 -25.48
CA SER A 587 -26.64 -13.59 -26.56
C SER A 587 -25.14 -13.52 -26.81
N ASN A 588 -24.77 -13.45 -28.09
CA ASN A 588 -23.37 -13.38 -28.54
C ASN A 588 -22.49 -14.54 -28.03
N VAL A 589 -23.07 -15.73 -27.89
CA VAL A 589 -22.36 -16.99 -27.61
C VAL A 589 -22.28 -17.83 -28.88
N SER A 590 -21.16 -18.50 -29.13
CA SER A 590 -21.04 -19.50 -30.22
C SER A 590 -21.65 -20.85 -29.85
N GLY A 591 -21.68 -21.16 -28.56
CA GLY A 591 -22.17 -22.40 -27.96
C GLY A 591 -21.96 -22.36 -26.45
N PHE A 592 -22.43 -23.37 -25.74
CA PHE A 592 -22.21 -23.55 -24.31
C PHE A 592 -22.30 -25.03 -23.94
N THR A 593 -21.71 -25.38 -22.79
CA THR A 593 -21.77 -26.70 -22.16
C THR A 593 -22.44 -26.56 -20.80
N ILE A 594 -23.25 -27.55 -20.43
CA ILE A 594 -23.85 -27.68 -19.10
C ILE A 594 -23.22 -28.87 -18.38
N SER A 595 -22.57 -28.63 -17.24
CA SER A 595 -22.07 -29.68 -16.35
C SER A 595 -23.16 -30.09 -15.35
N LEU A 596 -23.54 -31.36 -15.36
CA LEU A 596 -24.55 -31.90 -14.46
C LEU A 596 -23.97 -32.17 -13.07
N SER A 597 -24.81 -32.00 -12.04
CA SER A 597 -24.44 -32.42 -10.68
C SER A 597 -24.11 -33.92 -10.66
N PRO A 598 -23.13 -34.38 -9.85
CA PRO A 598 -22.82 -35.80 -9.69
C PRO A 598 -24.00 -36.67 -9.27
N THR A 599 -25.03 -36.06 -8.67
CA THR A 599 -26.26 -36.74 -8.24
C THR A 599 -27.40 -36.68 -9.27
N ALA A 600 -27.21 -36.00 -10.40
CA ALA A 600 -28.20 -35.94 -11.47
C ALA A 600 -28.31 -37.31 -12.16
N ASN A 601 -29.48 -37.94 -12.05
CA ASN A 601 -29.73 -39.29 -12.59
C ASN A 601 -30.90 -39.30 -13.59
N GLN A 602 -30.94 -38.28 -14.47
CA GLN A 602 -32.02 -38.12 -15.44
C GLN A 602 -31.67 -38.79 -16.76
N LYS A 603 -32.43 -39.83 -17.14
CA LYS A 603 -32.36 -40.45 -18.48
C LYS A 603 -32.80 -39.51 -19.61
N TYR A 604 -33.46 -38.41 -19.27
CA TYR A 604 -34.03 -37.44 -20.20
C TYR A 604 -33.85 -36.04 -19.64
N ILE A 605 -33.20 -35.17 -20.40
CA ILE A 605 -32.99 -33.77 -20.03
C ILE A 605 -33.48 -32.89 -21.18
N SER A 606 -34.42 -32.00 -20.89
CA SER A 606 -34.89 -30.99 -21.82
C SER A 606 -34.05 -29.73 -21.72
N ILE A 607 -33.59 -29.20 -22.85
CA ILE A 607 -32.94 -27.88 -22.91
C ILE A 607 -33.77 -26.94 -23.77
N LYS A 608 -34.20 -25.82 -23.22
CA LYS A 608 -34.88 -24.74 -23.94
C LYS A 608 -33.92 -23.58 -24.14
N ILE A 609 -33.79 -23.07 -25.37
CA ILE A 609 -32.85 -21.99 -25.68
C ILE A 609 -33.59 -20.77 -26.26
N ASN A 610 -33.37 -19.58 -25.68
CA ASN A 610 -33.89 -18.28 -26.14
C ASN A 610 -35.40 -18.24 -26.39
N ASN A 611 -36.19 -18.87 -25.51
CA ASN A 611 -37.63 -19.07 -25.65
C ASN A 611 -38.05 -19.80 -26.95
N GLY A 612 -37.10 -20.40 -27.67
CA GLY A 612 -37.29 -21.09 -28.94
C GLY A 612 -37.36 -22.61 -28.80
N LYS A 613 -36.64 -23.32 -29.68
CA LYS A 613 -36.67 -24.80 -29.78
C LYS A 613 -36.28 -25.48 -28.46
N LYS A 614 -37.03 -26.53 -28.10
CA LYS A 614 -36.76 -27.47 -27.02
C LYS A 614 -35.95 -28.64 -27.60
N PHE A 615 -34.80 -28.92 -27.00
CA PHE A 615 -33.94 -30.04 -27.37
C PHE A 615 -34.10 -31.15 -26.33
N ALA A 616 -34.29 -32.38 -26.78
CA ALA A 616 -34.30 -33.55 -25.93
C ALA A 616 -32.90 -34.19 -25.96
N VAL A 617 -32.27 -34.31 -24.80
CA VAL A 617 -30.95 -34.92 -24.65
C VAL A 617 -31.13 -36.29 -24.00
N HIS A 618 -30.76 -37.34 -24.74
CA HIS A 618 -30.95 -38.74 -24.36
C HIS A 618 -29.67 -39.42 -23.89
N ASN A 619 -28.50 -38.87 -24.23
CA ASN A 619 -27.18 -39.33 -23.80
C ASN A 619 -26.30 -38.10 -23.54
N TYR A 620 -25.56 -38.11 -22.42
CA TYR A 620 -24.56 -37.11 -22.05
C TYR A 620 -23.24 -37.83 -21.73
N ILE A 621 -22.11 -37.19 -22.01
CA ILE A 621 -20.78 -37.80 -21.85
C ILE A 621 -20.10 -37.12 -20.66
N ASN A 622 -19.54 -37.90 -19.74
CA ASN A 622 -18.80 -37.38 -18.57
C ASN A 622 -19.59 -36.35 -17.72
N ASN A 623 -20.92 -36.52 -17.59
CA ASN A 623 -21.82 -35.58 -16.92
C ASN A 623 -21.90 -34.19 -17.61
N GLU A 624 -21.64 -34.10 -18.91
CA GLU A 624 -21.73 -32.86 -19.67
C GLU A 624 -22.69 -32.97 -20.86
N ILE A 625 -23.44 -31.88 -21.10
CA ILE A 625 -24.35 -31.69 -22.25
C ILE A 625 -23.82 -30.62 -23.17
#